data_AF-X1UNV0-F1
#
_entry.id   AF-X1UNV0-F1
#
_cell.length_a   1.000
_cell.length_b   1.000
_cell.length_c   1.000
_cell.angle_alpha   90.00
_cell.angle_beta   90.00
_cell.angle_gamma   90.00
#
_symmetry.space_group_name_H-M   'P 1'
#
loop_
_entity.id
_entity.type
_entity.pdbx_description
1 polymer ?
#
loop_
_entity_poly.entity_id
_entity_poly.type
_entity_poly.pdbx_seq_one_letter_code
_entity_poly.pdbx_strand_id
1 'polypeptide(L)'
;MPNTPAQIGEGISVWTATAEVTKPQKRQASSILSTMGKEIYVDNENYLDMATAVSGSGPAYFFLFVESLIESAVQIGLPYDVAEQLVLQTMLGSGHLIQKSGKTPAELRRMVTS
;
A
#
# COMPACT_ATOMS: atom_id res chain seq x y z
N MET A 1 -5.26 6.68 11.38
CA MET A 1 -5.89 5.72 10.46
C MET A 1 -4.80 4.86 9.82
N PRO A 2 -4.46 3.71 10.44
CA PRO A 2 -3.56 2.70 9.89
C PRO A 2 -4.29 1.78 8.91
N ASN A 3 -3.56 0.89 8.22
CA ASN A 3 -4.13 -0.17 7.39
C ASN A 3 -3.54 -1.55 7.71
N THR A 4 -4.10 -2.62 7.14
CA THR A 4 -3.77 -4.01 7.51
C THR A 4 -2.31 -4.44 7.32
N PRO A 5 -1.54 -3.95 6.31
CA PRO A 5 -0.10 -4.23 6.20
C PRO A 5 0.74 -3.76 7.39
N ALA A 6 0.18 -2.95 8.30
CA ALA A 6 0.81 -2.61 9.57
C ALA A 6 1.26 -3.83 10.39
N GLN A 7 0.57 -4.97 10.25
CA GLN A 7 0.90 -6.22 10.94
C GLN A 7 2.30 -6.78 10.58
N ILE A 8 2.83 -6.38 9.43
CA ILE A 8 4.15 -6.79 8.94
C ILE A 8 5.13 -5.61 8.79
N GLY A 9 4.79 -4.44 9.34
CA GLY A 9 5.63 -3.25 9.28
C GLY A 9 5.60 -2.50 7.93
N GLU A 10 4.73 -2.90 7.00
CA GLU A 10 4.60 -2.29 5.67
C GLU A 10 3.32 -1.45 5.55
N GLY A 11 2.79 -0.98 6.67
CA GLY A 11 1.59 -0.15 6.75
C GLY A 11 1.81 1.30 6.33
N ILE A 12 0.70 2.00 6.14
CA ILE A 12 0.65 3.46 6.03
C ILE A 12 -0.40 4.00 7.01
N SER A 13 -0.01 4.95 7.84
CA SER A 13 -0.89 5.59 8.83
C SER A 13 -1.07 7.07 8.53
N VAL A 14 -2.28 7.49 8.19
CA VAL A 14 -2.63 8.92 8.11
C VAL A 14 -3.20 9.36 9.45
N TRP A 15 -2.72 10.45 10.02
CA TRP A 15 -3.15 10.91 11.35
C TRP A 15 -3.15 12.43 11.46
N THR A 16 -3.98 12.94 12.36
CA THR A 16 -4.05 14.36 12.72
C THR A 16 -4.03 14.50 14.23
N ALA A 17 -3.96 15.74 14.71
CA ALA A 17 -4.05 16.05 16.12
C ALA A 17 -4.64 17.45 16.29
N THR A 18 -5.41 17.64 17.35
CA THR A 18 -5.99 18.95 17.67
C THR A 18 -4.91 19.98 18.01
N ALA A 19 -5.29 21.26 18.06
CA ALA A 19 -4.37 22.37 18.30
C ALA A 19 -3.71 22.32 19.70
N GLU A 20 -4.35 21.67 20.66
CA GLU A 20 -3.88 21.49 22.03
C GLU A 20 -2.72 20.49 22.12
N VAL A 21 -2.53 19.63 21.12
CA VAL A 21 -1.47 18.63 21.13
C VAL A 21 -0.12 19.28 20.82
N THR A 22 0.78 19.19 21.79
CA THR A 22 2.10 19.83 21.72
C THR A 22 3.02 19.13 20.73
N LYS A 23 4.04 19.85 20.24
CA LYS A 23 5.06 19.27 19.33
C LYS A 23 5.76 18.02 19.91
N PRO A 24 6.14 17.95 21.20
CA PRO A 24 6.67 16.73 21.79
C PRO A 24 5.69 15.55 21.75
N GLN A 25 4.41 15.78 22.04
CA GLN A 25 3.38 14.73 21.96
C GLN A 25 3.17 14.25 20.52
N LYS A 26 3.15 15.16 19.55
CA LYS A 26 3.09 14.79 18.11
C LYS A 26 4.28 13.92 17.72
N ARG A 27 5.51 14.24 18.16
CA ARG A 27 6.69 13.41 17.90
C ARG A 27 6.60 12.02 18.53
N GLN A 28 6.07 11.93 19.75
CA GLN A 28 5.85 10.63 20.40
C GLN A 28 4.82 9.78 19.64
N ALA A 29 3.72 10.38 19.19
CA ALA A 29 2.73 9.68 18.36
C ALA A 29 3.35 9.21 17.03
N SER A 30 4.08 10.09 16.33
CA SER A 30 4.81 9.76 15.10
C SER A 30 5.78 8.59 15.30
N SER A 31 6.56 8.56 16.40
CA SER A 31 7.51 7.47 16.65
C SER A 31 6.80 6.13 16.83
N ILE A 32 5.64 6.10 17.50
CA ILE A 32 4.83 4.88 17.65
C ILE A 32 4.24 4.45 16.31
N LEU A 33 3.64 5.37 15.56
CA LEU A 33 3.02 5.06 14.27
C LEU A 33 4.05 4.55 13.24
N SER A 34 5.27 5.10 13.27
CA SER A 34 6.36 4.69 12.37
C SER A 34 6.86 3.26 12.59
N THR A 35 6.56 2.62 13.73
CA THR A 35 6.96 1.21 13.93
C THR A 35 6.08 0.25 13.11
N MET A 36 4.92 0.71 12.65
CA MET A 36 3.97 -0.07 11.84
C MET A 36 4.15 0.18 10.33
N GLY A 37 5.14 0.98 9.94
CA GLY A 37 5.39 1.36 8.55
C GLY A 37 5.53 2.88 8.41
N LYS A 38 5.01 3.44 7.33
CA LYS A 38 5.10 4.89 7.08
C LYS A 38 3.95 5.62 7.75
N GLU A 39 4.18 6.88 8.12
CA GLU A 39 3.15 7.76 8.66
C GLU A 39 3.09 9.07 7.87
N ILE A 40 1.88 9.66 7.81
CA ILE A 40 1.63 10.96 7.21
C ILE A 40 0.77 11.75 8.20
N TYR A 41 1.36 12.81 8.76
CA TYR A 41 0.62 13.82 9.50
C TYR A 41 -0.12 14.78 8.55
N VAL A 42 -1.38 15.07 8.86
CA VAL A 42 -2.22 16.02 8.12
C VAL A 42 -2.88 17.02 9.07
N ASP A 43 -3.03 18.27 8.62
CA ASP A 43 -3.66 19.33 9.44
C ASP A 43 -5.19 19.36 9.37
N ASN A 44 -5.77 18.79 8.31
CA ASN A 44 -7.22 18.72 8.14
C ASN A 44 -7.72 17.30 8.42
N GLU A 45 -8.61 17.18 9.42
CA GLU A 45 -9.19 15.90 9.82
C GLU A 45 -9.96 15.21 8.69
N ASN A 46 -10.56 15.96 7.76
CA ASN A 46 -11.28 15.38 6.61
C ASN A 46 -10.39 14.50 5.72
N TYR A 47 -9.07 14.66 5.77
CA TYR A 47 -8.14 13.78 5.05
C TYR A 47 -8.06 12.37 5.64
N LEU A 48 -8.51 12.15 6.88
CA LEU A 48 -8.60 10.80 7.46
C LEU A 48 -9.68 9.95 6.78
N ASP A 49 -10.85 10.53 6.51
CA ASP A 49 -11.92 9.83 5.79
C ASP A 49 -11.49 9.50 4.36
N MET A 50 -10.84 10.46 3.68
CA MET A 50 -10.27 10.26 2.35
C MET A 50 -9.19 9.17 2.37
N ALA A 51 -8.30 9.19 3.36
CA ALA A 51 -7.29 8.15 3.54
C ALA A 51 -7.93 6.78 3.79
N THR A 52 -9.03 6.71 4.53
CA THR A 52 -9.75 5.44 4.81
C THR A 52 -10.22 4.79 3.51
N ALA A 53 -10.79 5.58 2.60
CA ALA A 53 -11.25 5.10 1.30
C ALA A 53 -10.09 4.58 0.42
N VAL A 54 -8.90 5.19 0.54
CA VAL A 54 -7.74 4.87 -0.30
C VAL A 54 -6.86 3.78 0.31
N SER A 55 -6.32 3.99 1.52
CA SER A 55 -5.34 3.09 2.14
C SER A 55 -5.92 2.16 3.19
N GLY A 56 -7.03 2.53 3.84
CA GLY A 56 -7.73 1.67 4.81
C GLY A 56 -8.37 0.47 4.12
N SER A 57 -9.21 0.75 3.11
CA SER A 57 -9.82 -0.28 2.24
C SER A 57 -8.89 -0.74 1.11
N GLY A 58 -7.85 0.03 0.81
CA GLY A 58 -6.90 -0.20 -0.28
C GLY A 58 -6.36 -1.62 -0.44
N PRO A 59 -5.89 -2.28 0.64
CA PRO A 59 -5.36 -3.65 0.56
C PRO A 59 -6.34 -4.63 -0.10
N ALA A 60 -7.64 -4.48 0.13
CA ALA A 60 -8.65 -5.36 -0.48
C ALA A 60 -8.63 -5.30 -2.02
N TYR A 61 -8.37 -4.13 -2.60
CA TYR A 61 -8.31 -3.98 -4.06
C TYR A 61 -7.09 -4.72 -4.64
N PHE A 62 -5.95 -4.67 -3.95
CA PHE A 62 -4.75 -5.40 -4.35
C PHE A 62 -4.91 -6.90 -4.17
N PHE A 63 -5.52 -7.35 -3.07
CA PHE A 63 -5.80 -8.76 -2.85
C PHE A 63 -6.73 -9.33 -3.92
N LEU A 64 -7.82 -8.62 -4.23
CA LEU A 64 -8.75 -9.02 -5.29
C LEU A 64 -8.07 -9.06 -6.67
N PHE A 65 -7.19 -8.09 -6.96
CA PHE A 65 -6.43 -8.10 -8.21
C PHE A 65 -5.50 -9.32 -8.32
N VAL A 66 -4.76 -9.64 -7.25
CA VAL A 66 -3.88 -10.81 -7.19
C VAL A 66 -4.68 -12.09 -7.35
N GLU A 67 -5.77 -12.25 -6.59
CA GLU A 67 -6.68 -13.39 -6.67
C GLU A 67 -7.19 -13.58 -8.10
N SER A 68 -7.74 -12.54 -8.71
CA SER A 68 -8.28 -12.58 -10.08
C SER A 68 -7.21 -12.93 -11.12
N LEU A 69 -5.97 -12.45 -10.94
CA LEU A 69 -4.88 -12.71 -11.86
C LEU A 69 -4.34 -14.15 -11.73
N ILE A 70 -4.31 -14.70 -10.51
CA ILE A 70 -4.00 -16.12 -10.27
C ILE A 70 -5.05 -17.00 -10.92
N GLU A 71 -6.34 -16.70 -10.71
CA GLU A 71 -7.45 -17.44 -11.34
C GLU A 71 -7.33 -17.43 -12.87
N SER A 72 -7.05 -16.26 -13.46
CA SER A 72 -6.87 -16.12 -14.91
C SER A 72 -5.67 -16.92 -15.42
N ALA A 73 -4.55 -16.92 -14.68
CA ALA A 73 -3.36 -17.69 -15.00
C ALA A 73 -3.65 -19.22 -14.98
N VAL A 74 -4.46 -19.68 -14.02
CA VAL A 74 -4.92 -21.07 -13.98
C VAL A 74 -5.85 -21.40 -15.16
N GLN A 75 -6.77 -20.50 -15.51
CA GLN A 75 -7.69 -20.69 -16.64
C GLN A 75 -6.98 -20.87 -17.99
N ILE A 76 -5.80 -20.25 -18.18
CA ILE A 76 -4.99 -20.44 -19.39
C ILE A 76 -4.06 -21.66 -19.34
N GLY A 77 -4.13 -22.45 -18.25
CA GLY A 77 -3.49 -23.76 -18.14
C GLY A 77 -2.27 -23.85 -17.20
N LEU A 78 -1.97 -22.82 -16.42
CA LEU A 78 -0.90 -22.92 -15.42
C LEU A 78 -1.36 -23.74 -14.19
N PRO A 79 -0.50 -24.59 -13.61
CA PRO A 79 -0.72 -25.13 -12.26
C PRO A 79 -0.89 -24.00 -11.25
N TYR A 80 -1.78 -24.19 -10.26
CA TYR A 80 -2.11 -23.16 -9.27
C TYR A 80 -0.87 -22.65 -8.52
N ASP A 81 -0.01 -23.54 -8.06
CA ASP A 81 1.22 -23.21 -7.32
C ASP A 81 2.19 -22.36 -8.15
N VAL A 82 2.29 -22.65 -9.46
CA VAL A 82 3.09 -21.85 -10.39
C VAL A 82 2.44 -20.50 -10.64
N ALA A 83 1.12 -20.45 -10.85
CA ALA A 83 0.37 -19.21 -11.05
C ALA A 83 0.49 -18.27 -9.84
N GLU A 84 0.30 -18.80 -8.63
CA GLU A 84 0.42 -18.06 -7.38
C GLU A 84 1.81 -17.44 -7.22
N GLN A 85 2.88 -18.23 -7.39
CA GLN A 85 4.25 -17.73 -7.28
C GLN A 85 4.56 -16.63 -8.31
N LEU A 86 4.15 -16.84 -9.57
CA LEU A 86 4.37 -15.88 -10.66
C LEU A 86 3.67 -14.54 -10.38
N VAL A 87 2.39 -14.59 -10.00
CA VAL A 87 1.60 -13.38 -9.75
C VAL A 87 2.10 -12.63 -8.52
N LEU A 88 2.35 -13.33 -7.41
CA LEU A 88 2.84 -12.70 -6.18
C LEU A 88 4.18 -11.99 -6.40
N GLN A 89 5.14 -12.68 -7.02
CA GLN A 89 6.45 -12.09 -7.27
C GLN A 89 6.38 -10.94 -8.29
N THR A 90 5.51 -11.04 -9.29
CA THR A 90 5.28 -9.96 -10.26
C THR A 90 4.72 -8.73 -9.56
N MET A 91 3.71 -8.88 -8.70
CA MET A 91 3.13 -7.77 -7.93
C MET A 91 4.20 -7.09 -7.04
N LEU A 92 4.94 -7.88 -6.25
CA LEU A 92 5.97 -7.34 -5.34
C LEU A 92 7.08 -6.64 -6.11
N GLY A 93 7.58 -7.27 -7.18
CA GLY A 93 8.61 -6.71 -8.05
C GLY A 93 8.17 -5.40 -8.71
N SER A 94 6.94 -5.33 -9.22
CA SER A 94 6.37 -4.11 -9.79
C SER A 94 6.24 -2.98 -8.75
N GLY A 95 5.77 -3.30 -7.54
CA GLY A 95 5.68 -2.33 -6.44
C GLY A 95 7.06 -1.76 -6.06
N HIS A 96 8.06 -2.62 -5.91
CA HIS A 96 9.42 -2.20 -5.63
C HIS A 96 10.04 -1.39 -6.77
N LEU A 97 9.76 -1.74 -8.03
CA LEU A 97 10.25 -1.00 -9.18
C LEU A 97 9.66 0.42 -9.22
N ILE A 98 8.37 0.59 -8.91
CA ILE A 98 7.73 1.91 -8.76
C ILE A 98 8.48 2.73 -7.70
N GLN A 99 8.76 2.16 -6.54
CA GLN A 99 9.42 2.88 -5.45
C GLN A 99 10.89 3.24 -5.76
N LYS A 100 11.64 2.38 -6.45
CA LYS A 100 13.09 2.52 -6.64
C LYS A 100 13.51 3.21 -7.93
N SER A 101 12.65 3.21 -8.95
CA SER A 101 13.04 3.68 -10.29
C SER A 101 13.00 5.19 -10.47
N GLY A 102 12.29 5.92 -9.60
CA GLY A 102 12.00 7.34 -9.78
C GLY A 102 11.05 7.65 -10.95
N LYS A 103 10.45 6.61 -11.57
CA LYS A 103 9.50 6.74 -12.67
C LYS A 103 8.06 6.67 -12.17
N THR A 104 7.16 7.33 -12.87
CA THR A 104 5.73 7.23 -12.60
C THR A 104 5.19 5.86 -13.02
N PRO A 105 4.08 5.38 -12.41
CA PRO A 105 3.42 4.15 -12.86
C PRO A 105 3.03 4.17 -14.35
N ALA A 106 2.66 5.34 -14.88
CA ALA A 106 2.30 5.50 -16.28
C ALA A 106 3.49 5.27 -17.22
N GLU A 107 4.67 5.76 -16.86
CA GLU A 107 5.90 5.52 -17.62
C GLU A 107 6.32 4.05 -17.58
N LEU A 108 6.33 3.45 -16.39
CA LEU A 108 6.68 2.03 -16.24
C LEU A 108 5.73 1.13 -17.05
N ARG A 109 4.43 1.43 -17.06
CA ARG A 109 3.46 0.73 -17.91
C ARG A 109 3.82 0.86 -19.40
N ARG A 110 4.08 2.08 -19.88
CA ARG A 110 4.46 2.31 -21.30
C ARG A 110 5.72 1.54 -21.71
N MET A 111 6.66 1.33 -20.79
CA MET A 111 7.90 0.59 -21.08
C MET A 111 7.68 -0.90 -21.35
N VAL A 112 6.54 -1.47 -20.94
CA VAL A 112 6.24 -2.92 -21.07
C VAL A 112 5.02 -3.19 -21.95
N THR A 113 4.45 -2.16 -22.56
CA THR A 113 3.31 -2.26 -23.48
C THR A 113 3.71 -1.75 -24.86
N SER A 114 3.56 -2.61 -25.88
CA SER A 114 3.72 -2.32 -27.30
C SER A 114 2.52 -1.58 -27.90
#